data_AF-A0A7W7Y0H5-F1
#
_entry.id   AF-A0A7W7Y0H5-F1
#
_cell.length_a   1.000
_cell.length_b   1.000
_cell.length_c   1.000
_cell.angle_alpha   90.00
_cell.angle_beta   90.00
_cell.angle_gamma   90.00
#
_symmetry.space_group_name_H-M   'P 1'
#
loop_
_entity.id
_entity.type
_entity.pdbx_description
1 polymer ?
#
loop_
_entity_poly.entity_id
_entity_poly.type
_entity_poly.pdbx_seq_one_letter_code
_entity_poly.pdbx_strand_id
1 'polypeptide(L)'
;MSNGNGSRKQWWVKVLVAVVVVFAIGWWTGRAGPQTRVGELTAELAAVQARAETAEAANARALARIGLLQTQVQLMQAAIELDQRNFGIANRQVIAAREALAGVDIDVLGLDAEKVHALKAALGETDLTVATDLAVQRQVLVGLIARVQALLPSD
;
A
#
# COMPACT_ATOMS: atom_id res chain seq x y z
N MET A 1 -47.27 75.09 23.03
CA MET A 1 -46.77 73.71 23.24
C MET A 1 -47.08 72.89 22.00
N SER A 2 -46.06 72.38 21.32
CA SER A 2 -46.08 71.24 20.37
C SER A 2 -45.12 71.51 19.20
N ASN A 3 -43.93 70.90 19.26
CA ASN A 3 -43.19 70.29 18.13
C ASN A 3 -41.76 69.92 18.56
N GLY A 4 -41.65 69.02 19.55
CA GLY A 4 -40.37 68.41 19.95
C GLY A 4 -40.19 66.96 19.48
N ASN A 5 -41.11 66.45 18.65
CA ASN A 5 -41.23 65.01 18.36
C ASN A 5 -40.56 64.59 17.02
N GLY A 6 -40.22 65.55 16.15
CA GLY A 6 -39.59 65.28 14.85
C GLY A 6 -38.10 64.96 14.93
N SER A 7 -37.35 65.66 15.77
CA SER A 7 -35.89 65.47 15.92
C SER A 7 -35.54 64.14 16.59
N ARG A 8 -36.34 63.72 17.58
CA ARG A 8 -36.17 62.42 18.27
C ARG A 8 -36.46 61.25 17.33
N LYS A 9 -37.51 61.33 16.51
CA LYS A 9 -37.83 60.29 15.50
C LYS A 9 -36.72 60.18 14.45
N GLN A 10 -36.20 61.29 13.94
CA GLN A 10 -35.07 61.26 12.99
C GLN A 10 -33.80 60.67 13.60
N TRP A 11 -33.53 60.95 14.88
CA TRP A 11 -32.38 60.37 15.58
C TRP A 11 -32.51 58.85 15.74
N TRP A 12 -33.69 58.35 16.14
CA TRP A 12 -33.96 56.92 16.25
C TRP A 12 -33.87 56.18 14.91
N VAL A 13 -34.35 56.80 13.82
CA VAL A 13 -34.21 56.22 12.47
C VAL A 13 -32.75 56.06 12.08
N LYS A 14 -31.90 57.06 12.35
CA LYS A 14 -30.46 56.98 12.05
C LYS A 14 -29.74 55.89 12.84
N VAL A 15 -30.08 55.73 14.12
CA VAL A 15 -29.53 54.67 14.97
C VAL A 15 -29.93 53.29 14.43
N LEU A 16 -31.19 53.12 14.05
CA LEU A 16 -31.69 51.84 13.56
C LEU A 16 -31.03 51.45 12.22
N VAL A 17 -30.84 52.41 11.32
CA VAL A 17 -30.09 52.19 10.07
C VAL A 17 -28.64 51.81 10.34
N ALA A 18 -27.97 52.50 11.28
CA ALA A 18 -26.58 52.17 11.64
C ALA A 18 -26.46 50.74 12.20
N VAL A 19 -27.39 50.31 13.06
CA VAL A 19 -27.42 48.94 13.60
C VAL A 19 -27.62 47.91 12.49
N VAL A 20 -28.55 48.15 11.56
CA VAL A 20 -28.79 47.23 10.43
C VAL A 20 -27.57 47.13 9.52
N VAL A 21 -26.88 48.23 9.24
CA VAL A 21 -25.67 48.24 8.41
C VAL A 21 -24.53 47.49 9.09
N VAL A 22 -24.28 47.73 10.39
CA VAL A 22 -23.25 47.01 11.15
C VAL A 22 -23.58 45.51 11.21
N PHE A 23 -24.85 45.15 11.41
CA PHE A 23 -25.28 43.76 11.42
C PHE A 23 -25.13 43.09 10.05
N ALA A 24 -25.48 43.78 8.97
CA ALA A 24 -25.32 43.27 7.61
C ALA A 24 -23.84 43.06 7.24
N ILE A 25 -22.96 44.00 7.61
CA ILE A 25 -21.50 43.88 7.38
C ILE A 25 -20.91 42.73 8.21
N GLY A 26 -21.31 42.62 9.48
CA GLY A 26 -20.88 41.52 10.35
C GLY A 26 -21.35 40.15 9.86
N TRP A 27 -22.58 40.06 9.34
CA TRP A 27 -23.13 38.83 8.76
C TRP A 27 -22.43 38.44 7.46
N TRP A 28 -22.11 39.41 6.60
CA TRP A 28 -21.43 39.14 5.32
C TRP A 28 -19.97 38.71 5.54
N THR A 29 -19.25 39.38 6.44
CA THR A 29 -17.85 39.07 6.74
C THR A 29 -17.69 37.77 7.55
N GLY A 30 -18.62 37.45 8.45
CA GLY A 30 -18.61 36.21 9.24
C GLY A 30 -18.87 34.93 8.43
N ARG A 31 -19.51 35.03 7.26
CA ARG A 31 -19.88 33.87 6.43
C ARG A 31 -18.79 33.44 5.44
N ALA A 32 -17.85 34.32 5.10
CA ALA A 32 -16.81 34.07 4.10
C ALA A 32 -15.57 33.32 4.64
N GLY A 33 -15.31 33.37 5.95
CA GLY A 33 -14.14 32.75 6.58
C GLY A 33 -14.24 31.26 6.96
N PRO A 34 -15.40 30.72 7.37
CA PRO A 34 -15.51 29.31 7.76
C PRO A 34 -15.45 28.34 6.58
N GLN A 35 -16.07 28.68 5.44
CA GLN A 35 -16.18 27.77 4.30
C GLN A 35 -14.84 27.55 3.59
N THR A 36 -13.98 28.56 3.53
CA THR A 36 -12.65 28.46 2.93
C THR A 36 -11.72 27.58 3.76
N ARG A 37 -11.73 27.70 5.09
CA ARG A 37 -10.95 26.82 5.99
C ARG A 37 -11.45 25.38 5.96
N VAL A 38 -12.76 25.16 5.91
CA VAL A 38 -13.32 23.81 5.77
C VAL A 38 -12.92 23.22 4.42
N GLY A 39 -13.01 23.99 3.34
CA GLY A 39 -12.57 23.56 2.01
C GLY A 39 -11.08 23.18 1.96
N GLU A 40 -10.23 24.00 2.56
CA GLU A 40 -8.78 23.77 2.67
C GLU A 40 -8.47 22.52 3.50
N LEU A 41 -9.08 22.37 4.67
CA LEU A 41 -8.93 21.17 5.51
C LEU A 41 -9.46 19.91 4.82
N THR A 42 -10.56 19.98 4.08
CA THR A 42 -11.06 18.83 3.31
C THR A 42 -10.12 18.46 2.17
N ALA A 43 -9.51 19.43 1.49
CA ALA A 43 -8.52 19.18 0.45
C ALA A 43 -7.23 18.59 1.03
N GLU A 44 -6.79 19.09 2.19
CA GLU A 44 -5.63 18.57 2.92
C GLU A 44 -5.88 17.12 3.39
N LEU A 45 -7.06 16.84 3.96
CA LEU A 45 -7.45 15.48 4.35
C LEU A 45 -7.47 14.53 3.15
N ALA A 46 -8.05 14.94 2.02
CA ALA A 46 -8.05 14.13 0.80
C ALA A 46 -6.62 13.88 0.28
N ALA A 47 -5.75 14.89 0.33
CA ALA A 47 -4.34 14.73 -0.07
C ALA A 47 -3.57 13.79 0.88
N VAL A 48 -3.82 13.85 2.19
CA VAL A 48 -3.22 12.94 3.17
C VAL A 48 -3.73 11.51 2.97
N GLN A 49 -5.02 11.32 2.75
CA GLN A 49 -5.60 10.00 2.45
C GLN A 49 -4.99 9.40 1.19
N ALA A 50 -4.91 10.15 0.10
CA ALA A 50 -4.27 9.69 -1.14
C ALA A 50 -2.80 9.30 -0.90
N ARG A 51 -2.05 10.07 -0.10
CA ARG A 51 -0.68 9.71 0.27
C ARG A 51 -0.61 8.43 1.09
N ALA A 52 -1.50 8.24 2.06
CA ALA A 52 -1.56 7.03 2.86
C ALA A 52 -1.83 5.81 1.98
N GLU A 53 -2.82 5.87 1.09
CA GLU A 53 -3.15 4.79 0.15
C GLU A 53 -1.95 4.45 -0.76
N THR A 54 -1.24 5.46 -1.27
CA THR A 54 -0.04 5.20 -2.09
C THR A 54 1.09 4.55 -1.30
N ALA A 55 1.27 4.95 -0.03
CA ALA A 55 2.29 4.37 0.84
C ALA A 55 1.95 2.93 1.22
N GLU A 56 0.68 2.64 1.49
CA GLU A 56 0.19 1.28 1.75
C GLU A 56 0.39 0.37 0.53
N ALA A 57 0.05 0.84 -0.67
CA ALA A 57 0.27 0.10 -1.90
C ALA A 57 1.77 -0.16 -2.17
N ALA A 58 2.64 0.82 -1.91
CA ALA A 58 4.08 0.65 -2.02
C ALA A 58 4.63 -0.36 -1.01
N ASN A 59 4.13 -0.32 0.24
CA ASN A 59 4.50 -1.28 1.27
C ASN A 59 4.06 -2.71 0.91
N ALA A 60 2.81 -2.88 0.46
CA ALA A 60 2.31 -4.17 0.00
C ALA A 60 3.19 -4.75 -1.12
N ARG A 61 3.57 -3.92 -2.12
CA ARG A 61 4.50 -4.32 -3.19
C ARG A 61 5.87 -4.72 -2.65
N ALA A 62 6.42 -3.97 -1.71
CA ALA A 62 7.70 -4.28 -1.10
C ALA A 62 7.67 -5.62 -0.36
N LEU A 63 6.62 -5.87 0.43
CA LEU A 63 6.43 -7.13 1.16
C LEU A 63 6.29 -8.33 0.21
N ALA A 64 5.49 -8.19 -0.85
CA ALA A 64 5.34 -9.24 -1.85
C ALA A 64 6.69 -9.54 -2.55
N ARG A 65 7.47 -8.50 -2.88
CA ARG A 65 8.82 -8.66 -3.47
C ARG A 65 9.78 -9.35 -2.50
N ILE A 66 9.74 -9.01 -1.21
CA ILE A 66 10.53 -9.68 -0.17
C ILE A 66 10.21 -11.18 -0.14
N GLY A 67 8.93 -11.56 -0.24
CA GLY A 67 8.54 -12.98 -0.29
C GLY A 67 9.14 -13.74 -1.48
N LEU A 68 9.19 -13.13 -2.67
CA LEU A 68 9.85 -13.72 -3.83
C LEU A 68 11.37 -13.86 -3.63
N LEU A 69 12.02 -12.82 -3.10
CA LEU A 69 13.46 -12.86 -2.80
C LEU A 69 13.78 -13.92 -1.75
N GLN A 70 12.94 -14.03 -0.71
CA GLN A 70 13.08 -15.07 0.31
C GLN A 70 12.93 -16.46 -0.30
N THR A 71 11.96 -16.67 -1.19
CA THR A 71 11.81 -17.93 -1.95
C THR A 71 13.09 -18.27 -2.71
N GLN A 72 13.68 -17.29 -3.41
CA GLN A 72 14.93 -17.46 -4.14
C GLN A 72 16.09 -17.87 -3.23
N VAL A 73 16.28 -17.14 -2.12
CA VAL A 73 17.35 -17.41 -1.14
C VAL A 73 17.23 -18.83 -0.58
N GLN A 74 16.01 -19.27 -0.24
CA GLN A 74 15.80 -20.62 0.29
C GLN A 74 16.13 -21.70 -0.76
N LEU A 75 15.80 -21.50 -2.03
CA LEU A 75 16.19 -22.44 -3.09
C LEU A 75 17.69 -22.47 -3.35
N MET A 76 18.36 -21.32 -3.28
CA MET A 76 19.83 -21.27 -3.36
C MET A 76 20.47 -22.01 -2.19
N GLN A 77 19.95 -21.83 -0.97
CA GLN A 77 20.40 -22.58 0.19
C GLN A 77 20.13 -24.08 0.02
N ALA A 78 18.97 -24.48 -0.49
CA ALA A 78 18.67 -25.87 -0.79
C ALA A 78 19.71 -26.49 -1.73
N ALA A 79 20.11 -25.77 -2.78
CA ALA A 79 21.12 -26.23 -3.73
C ALA A 79 22.50 -26.40 -3.07
N ILE A 80 22.90 -25.47 -2.20
CA ILE A 80 24.15 -25.55 -1.42
C ILE A 80 24.12 -26.76 -0.49
N GLU A 81 23.02 -26.98 0.23
CA GLU A 81 22.88 -28.12 1.14
C GLU A 81 22.82 -29.46 0.40
N LEU A 82 22.18 -29.49 -0.77
CA LEU A 82 22.16 -30.65 -1.65
C LEU A 82 23.58 -31.02 -2.09
N ASP A 83 24.39 -30.03 -2.48
CA ASP A 83 25.78 -30.23 -2.88
C ASP A 83 26.66 -30.75 -1.73
N GLN A 84 26.33 -30.36 -0.49
CA GLN A 84 26.93 -30.89 0.73
C GLN A 84 26.36 -32.26 1.15
N ARG A 85 25.43 -32.83 0.38
CA ARG A 85 24.71 -34.08 0.67
C ARG A 85 23.89 -34.03 1.96
N ASN A 86 23.48 -32.84 2.38
CA ASN A 86 22.61 -32.59 3.52
C ASN A 86 21.12 -32.61 3.11
N PHE A 87 20.65 -33.73 2.56
CA PHE A 87 19.29 -33.85 1.96
C PHE A 87 18.16 -33.40 2.92
N GLY A 88 18.27 -33.74 4.21
CA GLY A 88 17.28 -33.33 5.20
C GLY A 88 17.23 -31.81 5.44
N ILE A 89 18.38 -31.11 5.31
CA ILE A 89 18.42 -29.65 5.40
C ILE A 89 17.93 -29.05 4.08
N ALA A 90 18.39 -29.58 2.95
CA ALA A 90 17.97 -29.13 1.62
C ALA A 90 16.44 -29.18 1.46
N ASN A 91 15.79 -30.28 1.87
CA ASN A 91 14.33 -30.39 1.85
C ASN A 91 13.65 -29.37 2.77
N ARG A 92 14.20 -29.08 3.96
CA ARG A 92 13.66 -28.00 4.81
C ARG A 92 13.71 -26.65 4.12
N GLN A 93 14.76 -26.37 3.35
CA GLN A 93 14.84 -25.13 2.58
C GLN A 93 13.85 -25.09 1.41
N VAL A 94 13.61 -26.21 0.72
CA VAL A 94 12.53 -26.30 -0.28
C VAL A 94 11.16 -26.04 0.35
N ILE A 95 10.90 -26.59 1.55
CA ILE A 95 9.67 -26.32 2.31
C ILE A 95 9.57 -24.83 2.65
N ALA A 96 10.64 -24.23 3.19
CA ALA A 96 10.66 -22.79 3.52
C ALA A 96 10.46 -21.91 2.27
N ALA A 97 10.98 -22.32 1.11
CA ALA A 97 10.73 -21.64 -0.16
C ALA A 97 9.25 -21.68 -0.54
N ARG A 98 8.56 -22.82 -0.36
CA ARG A 98 7.11 -22.92 -0.58
C ARG A 98 6.32 -21.99 0.30
N GLU A 99 6.65 -21.94 1.59
CA GLU A 99 5.97 -21.10 2.56
C GLU A 99 6.15 -19.61 2.23
N ALA A 100 7.37 -19.21 1.89
CA ALA A 100 7.67 -17.86 1.43
C ALA A 100 6.85 -17.49 0.18
N LEU A 101 6.78 -18.37 -0.82
CA LEU A 101 6.02 -18.15 -2.04
C LEU A 101 4.49 -18.18 -1.82
N ALA A 102 4.02 -18.96 -0.85
CA ALA A 102 2.60 -19.02 -0.50
C ALA A 102 2.09 -17.68 0.04
N GLY A 103 2.93 -16.95 0.77
CA GLY A 103 2.62 -15.62 1.31
C GLY A 103 2.77 -14.46 0.32
N VAL A 104 3.21 -14.69 -0.92
CA VAL A 104 3.33 -13.64 -1.94
C VAL A 104 1.96 -13.31 -2.51
N ASP A 105 1.58 -12.03 -2.39
CA ASP A 105 0.44 -11.45 -3.10
C ASP A 105 0.82 -11.20 -4.57
N ILE A 106 0.25 -12.02 -5.45
CA ILE A 106 0.55 -12.00 -6.89
C ILE A 106 -0.11 -10.83 -7.60
N ASP A 107 -1.26 -10.36 -7.10
CA ASP A 107 -2.05 -9.31 -7.74
C ASP A 107 -1.40 -7.95 -7.50
N VAL A 108 -0.87 -7.74 -6.28
CA VAL A 108 -0.13 -6.54 -5.90
C VAL A 108 1.11 -6.32 -6.78
N LEU A 109 1.77 -7.40 -7.19
CA LEU A 109 2.94 -7.37 -8.08
C LEU A 109 2.59 -7.48 -9.57
N GLY A 110 1.32 -7.72 -9.91
CA GLY A 110 0.90 -7.93 -11.30
C GLY A 110 1.54 -9.16 -11.96
N LEU A 111 1.78 -10.22 -11.17
CA LEU A 111 2.39 -11.45 -11.68
C LEU A 111 1.38 -12.31 -12.43
N ASP A 112 1.90 -13.08 -13.38
CA ASP A 112 1.15 -14.10 -14.09
C ASP A 112 0.78 -15.26 -13.14
N ALA A 113 -0.52 -15.37 -12.84
CA ALA A 113 -1.05 -16.36 -11.92
C ALA A 113 -0.75 -17.81 -12.35
N GLU A 114 -0.74 -18.10 -13.66
CA GLU A 114 -0.43 -19.44 -14.15
C GLU A 114 1.03 -19.81 -13.87
N LYS A 115 1.96 -18.86 -14.10
CA LYS A 115 3.39 -19.07 -13.81
C LYS A 115 3.64 -19.27 -12.32
N VAL A 116 2.99 -18.47 -11.46
CA VAL A 116 3.12 -18.62 -10.01
C VAL A 116 2.53 -19.95 -9.55
N HIS A 117 1.36 -20.35 -10.06
CA HIS A 117 0.76 -21.64 -9.74
C HIS A 117 1.64 -22.81 -10.19
N ALA A 118 2.19 -22.76 -11.40
CA ALA A 118 3.12 -23.77 -11.91
C ALA A 118 4.39 -23.86 -11.05
N LEU A 119 4.90 -22.73 -10.57
CA LEU A 119 6.04 -22.71 -9.65
C LEU A 119 5.67 -23.32 -8.28
N LYS A 120 4.51 -22.96 -7.71
CA LYS A 120 4.01 -23.54 -6.46
C LYS A 120 3.85 -25.06 -6.57
N ALA A 121 3.27 -25.55 -7.66
CA ALA A 121 3.13 -26.98 -7.94
C ALA A 121 4.49 -27.68 -8.03
N ALA A 122 5.42 -27.12 -8.83
CA ALA A 122 6.75 -27.70 -9.00
C ALA A 122 7.54 -27.76 -7.67
N LEU A 123 7.44 -26.74 -6.83
CA LEU A 123 8.00 -26.78 -5.48
C LEU A 123 7.30 -27.82 -4.59
N GLY A 124 5.98 -27.96 -4.71
CA GLY A 124 5.18 -28.96 -4.01
C GLY A 124 5.63 -30.40 -4.29
N GLU A 125 6.01 -30.67 -5.54
CA GLU A 125 6.47 -31.97 -6.03
C GLU A 125 7.97 -32.21 -5.80
N THR A 126 8.73 -31.19 -5.42
CA THR A 126 10.18 -31.32 -5.22
C THR A 126 10.46 -32.01 -3.88
N ASP A 127 10.97 -33.24 -3.95
CA ASP A 127 11.53 -33.99 -2.83
C ASP A 127 12.95 -34.44 -3.17
N LEU A 128 13.90 -34.01 -2.37
CA LEU A 128 15.31 -34.30 -2.56
C LEU A 128 15.69 -35.60 -1.84
N THR A 129 16.13 -36.61 -2.60
CA THR A 129 16.39 -37.95 -2.07
C THR A 129 17.78 -38.46 -2.45
N VAL A 130 18.37 -39.25 -1.55
CA VAL A 130 19.69 -39.88 -1.76
C VAL A 130 19.68 -40.85 -2.95
N ALA A 131 18.53 -41.47 -3.24
CA ALA A 131 18.37 -42.49 -4.27
C ALA A 131 18.30 -41.91 -5.70
N THR A 132 18.07 -40.60 -5.82
CA THR A 132 17.98 -39.91 -7.12
C THR A 132 19.33 -39.29 -7.49
N ASP A 133 19.62 -39.20 -8.78
CA ASP A 133 20.84 -38.56 -9.27
C ASP A 133 20.98 -37.11 -8.78
N LEU A 134 22.16 -36.76 -8.28
CA LEU A 134 22.44 -35.46 -7.69
C LEU A 134 22.41 -34.33 -8.73
N ALA A 135 22.93 -34.59 -9.93
CA ALA A 135 22.99 -33.58 -10.99
C ALA A 135 21.58 -33.25 -11.51
N VAL A 136 20.72 -34.27 -11.63
CA VAL A 136 19.30 -34.09 -11.97
C VAL A 136 18.59 -33.23 -10.92
N GLN A 137 18.75 -33.55 -9.64
CA GLN A 137 18.13 -32.78 -8.54
C GLN A 137 18.64 -31.33 -8.48
N ARG A 138 19.95 -31.12 -8.70
CA ARG A 138 20.53 -29.78 -8.80
C ARG A 138 19.91 -29.00 -9.97
N GLN A 139 19.73 -29.64 -11.12
CA GLN A 139 19.12 -29.00 -12.28
C GLN A 139 17.66 -28.59 -12.02
N VAL A 140 16.90 -29.39 -11.26
CA VAL A 140 15.56 -29.01 -10.79
C VAL A 140 15.63 -27.73 -9.95
N LEU A 141 16.49 -27.68 -8.93
CA LEU A 141 16.62 -26.49 -8.07
C LEU A 141 17.06 -25.25 -8.85
N VAL A 142 18.01 -25.37 -9.77
CA VAL A 142 18.44 -24.27 -10.64
C VAL A 142 17.30 -23.79 -11.54
N GLY A 143 16.50 -24.71 -12.09
CA GLY A 143 15.32 -24.38 -12.87
C GLY A 143 14.27 -23.62 -12.06
N LEU A 144 14.05 -24.02 -10.80
CA LEU A 144 13.13 -23.33 -9.89
C LEU A 144 13.65 -21.92 -9.54
N ILE A 145 14.95 -21.76 -9.27
CA ILE A 145 15.57 -20.45 -9.03
C ILE A 145 15.36 -19.52 -10.23
N ALA A 146 15.61 -20.01 -11.45
CA ALA A 146 15.41 -19.24 -12.67
C ALA A 146 13.95 -18.81 -12.86
N ARG A 147 12.99 -19.68 -12.53
CA ARG A 147 11.55 -19.36 -12.57
C ARG A 147 11.18 -18.27 -11.54
N VAL A 148 11.71 -18.33 -10.32
CA VAL A 148 11.51 -17.27 -9.32
C VAL A 148 12.11 -15.95 -9.82
N GLN A 149 13.32 -15.99 -10.40
CA GLN A 149 13.98 -14.80 -10.91
C GLN A 149 13.21 -14.15 -12.07
N ALA A 150 12.59 -14.95 -12.93
CA ALA A 150 11.74 -14.46 -14.01
C ALA A 150 10.43 -13.78 -13.52
N LEU A 151 10.05 -14.01 -12.25
CA LEU A 151 8.91 -13.36 -11.61
C LEU A 151 9.30 -12.08 -10.84
N LEU A 152 10.58 -11.81 -10.63
CA LEU A 152 11.00 -10.58 -9.97
C LEU A 152 10.78 -9.38 -10.90
N PRO A 153 10.02 -8.36 -10.48
CA PRO A 153 9.84 -7.17 -11.29
C PRO A 153 11.19 -6.47 -11.51
N SER A 154 11.40 -5.99 -12.74
CA SER A 154 12.50 -5.07 -13.06
C SER A 154 12.18 -3.70 -12.46
N ASP A 155 13.12 -3.11 -11.73
CA ASP A 155 13.00 -1.72 -11.24
C ASP A 155 12.97 -0.69 -12.38
#